data_AF-A0A5N5VWN7-F1
#
_entry.id   AF-A0A5N5VWN7-F1
#
_cell.length_a   1.000
_cell.length_b   1.000
_cell.length_c   1.000
_cell.angle_alpha   90.00
_cell.angle_beta   90.00
_cell.angle_gamma   90.00
#
_symmetry.space_group_name_H-M   'P 1'
#
loop_
_entity.id
_entity.type
_entity.pdbx_description
1 polymer ?
#
loop_
_entity_poly.entity_id
_entity_poly.type
_entity_poly.pdbx_seq_one_letter_code
_entity_poly.pdbx_strand_id
1 'polypeptide(L)' 'ISPEAAAFTDAVREVCEDLARQLIGDAEGASKDIRIEVINAASEEDAVEVGRSIARNNLLKCALHGEDPNWGR' A
#
# COMPACT_ATOMS: atom_id res chain seq x y z
N ILE A 1 1.64 -31.70 -17.19
CA ILE A 1 1.29 -30.35 -17.67
C ILE A 1 1.85 -29.38 -16.64
N SER A 2 2.76 -28.49 -17.03
CA SER A 2 3.29 -27.45 -16.15
C SER A 2 2.83 -26.10 -16.69
N PRO A 3 2.39 -25.17 -15.83
CA PRO A 3 2.00 -23.85 -16.28
C PRO A 3 3.21 -23.09 -16.84
N GLU A 4 2.95 -22.14 -17.73
CA GLU A 4 3.95 -21.17 -18.14
C GLU A 4 4.37 -20.31 -16.94
N ALA A 5 5.66 -19.97 -16.86
CA ALA A 5 6.22 -19.24 -15.72
C ALA A 5 5.53 -17.88 -15.48
N ALA A 6 5.12 -17.19 -16.56
CA ALA A 6 4.40 -15.93 -16.47
C ALA A 6 3.00 -16.12 -15.85
N ALA A 7 2.24 -17.10 -16.35
CA ALA A 7 0.91 -17.40 -15.83
C ALA A 7 0.93 -17.81 -14.34
N PHE A 8 1.94 -18.58 -13.93
CA PHE A 8 2.13 -18.93 -12.53
C PHE A 8 2.49 -17.71 -11.68
N THR A 9 3.40 -16.85 -12.16
CA THR A 9 3.78 -15.61 -11.46
C THR A 9 2.57 -14.69 -11.24
N ASP A 10 1.73 -14.51 -12.27
CA ASP A 10 0.54 -13.68 -12.16
C ASP A 10 -0.49 -14.24 -11.17
N ALA A 11 -0.72 -15.56 -11.18
CA ALA A 11 -1.62 -16.21 -10.24
C ALA A 11 -1.13 -16.06 -8.79
N VAL A 12 0.17 -16.21 -8.55
CA VAL A 12 0.76 -15.99 -7.22
C VAL A 12 0.62 -14.53 -6.80
N ARG A 13 0.91 -13.59 -7.71
CA ARG A 13 0.76 -12.15 -7.45
C ARG A 13 -0.68 -11.79 -7.07
N GLU A 14 -1.67 -12.31 -7.78
CA GLU A 14 -3.08 -12.08 -7.51
C GLU A 14 -3.48 -12.57 -6.11
N VAL A 15 -3.09 -13.79 -5.75
CA VAL A 15 -3.38 -14.35 -4.42
C VAL A 15 -2.68 -13.54 -3.32
N CYS A 16 -1.43 -13.16 -3.51
CA CYS A 16 -0.71 -12.33 -2.53
C CYS A 16 -1.33 -10.94 -2.38
N GLU A 17 -1.78 -10.32 -3.48
CA GLU A 17 -2.44 -9.02 -3.45
C GLU A 17 -3.79 -9.09 -2.72
N ASP A 18 -4.58 -10.12 -2.97
CA ASP A 18 -5.85 -10.34 -2.28
C ASP A 18 -5.65 -10.53 -0.77
N LEU A 19 -4.74 -11.42 -0.37
CA LEU A 19 -4.40 -11.64 1.03
C LEU A 19 -3.86 -10.37 1.71
N ALA A 20 -3.02 -9.58 1.02
CA ALA A 20 -2.51 -8.33 1.56
C ALA A 20 -3.64 -7.31 1.82
N ARG A 21 -4.63 -7.22 0.94
CA ARG A 21 -5.81 -6.36 1.15
C ARG A 21 -6.68 -6.84 2.31
N GLN A 22 -6.87 -8.15 2.45
CA GLN A 22 -7.58 -8.73 3.60
C GLN A 22 -6.88 -8.37 4.94
N LEU A 23 -5.55 -8.46 4.99
CA LEU A 23 -4.77 -8.05 6.18
C LEU A 23 -4.93 -6.56 6.51
N ILE A 24 -4.99 -5.69 5.51
CA ILE A 24 -5.22 -4.24 5.72
C ILE A 24 -6.65 -3.99 6.21
N GLY A 25 -7.64 -4.70 5.65
CA GLY A 25 -9.05 -4.58 6.03
C GLY A 25 -9.34 -5.00 7.47
N ASP A 26 -8.55 -5.92 8.02
CA ASP A 26 -8.65 -6.40 9.42
C ASP A 26 -7.55 -5.82 10.33
N ALA A 27 -6.91 -4.73 9.92
CA ALA A 27 -5.87 -4.10 10.72
C ALA A 27 -6.44 -3.57 12.06
N GLU A 28 -5.74 -3.85 13.16
CA GLU A 28 -6.18 -3.50 14.51
C GLU A 28 -6.49 -1.99 14.63
N GLY A 29 -7.73 -1.67 14.99
CA GLY A 29 -8.17 -0.30 15.21
C GLY A 29 -8.23 0.57 13.94
N ALA A 30 -8.11 -0.02 12.75
CA ALA A 30 -8.23 0.71 11.49
C ALA A 30 -9.70 1.07 11.18
N SER A 31 -9.93 2.30 10.73
CA SER A 31 -11.24 2.79 10.28
C SER A 31 -11.26 3.18 8.79
N LYS A 32 -10.09 3.19 8.14
CA LYS A 32 -9.90 3.61 6.75
C LYS A 32 -8.88 2.70 6.08
N ASP A 33 -9.15 2.27 4.85
CA ASP A 33 -8.18 1.68 3.94
C ASP A 33 -7.54 2.79 3.10
N ILE A 34 -6.20 2.85 3.08
CA ILE A 34 -5.43 3.95 2.49
C ILE A 34 -4.38 3.38 1.54
N ARG A 35 -4.51 3.75 0.26
CA ARG A 35 -3.53 3.44 -0.78
C ARG A 35 -2.68 4.68 -1.07
N ILE A 36 -1.35 4.53 -0.97
CA ILE A 36 -0.38 5.56 -1.31
C ILE A 36 0.27 5.18 -2.64
N GLU A 37 0.23 6.07 -3.61
CA GLU A 37 0.88 5.91 -4.91
C GLU A 37 1.85 7.06 -5.14
N VAL A 38 3.13 6.73 -5.30
CA VAL A 38 4.19 7.69 -5.60
C VAL A 38 4.55 7.53 -7.07
N ILE A 39 4.29 8.56 -7.85
CA ILE A 39 4.58 8.62 -9.29
C ILE A 39 5.71 9.61 -9.57
N ASN A 40 6.39 9.44 -10.70
CA ASN A 40 7.48 10.33 -11.15
C ASN A 40 8.67 10.43 -10.19
N ALA A 41 8.91 9.41 -9.36
CA ALA A 41 10.16 9.29 -8.61
C ALA A 41 11.35 9.02 -9.56
N ALA A 42 12.56 9.29 -9.10
CA ALA A 42 13.77 9.07 -9.89
C ALA A 42 14.04 7.57 -10.17
N SER A 43 13.57 6.69 -9.29
CA SER A 43 13.58 5.24 -9.46
C SER A 43 12.39 4.59 -8.73
N GLU A 44 12.15 3.31 -9.00
CA GLU A 44 11.16 2.53 -8.24
C GLU A 44 11.53 2.42 -6.75
N GLU A 45 12.83 2.29 -6.45
CA GLU A 45 13.32 2.24 -5.07
C GLU A 45 13.00 3.55 -4.34
N ASP A 46 13.24 4.70 -4.97
CA ASP A 46 12.88 6.01 -4.42
C ASP A 46 11.36 6.13 -4.20
N ALA A 47 10.54 5.63 -5.14
CA ALA A 47 9.08 5.65 -5.00
C ALA A 47 8.62 4.82 -3.79
N VAL A 48 9.22 3.64 -3.59
CA VAL A 48 8.93 2.76 -2.46
C VAL A 48 9.40 3.38 -1.15
N GLU A 49 10.59 4.01 -1.12
CA GLU A 49 11.11 4.69 0.06
C GLU A 49 10.17 5.83 0.50
N VAL A 50 9.80 6.71 -0.42
CA VAL A 50 8.87 7.81 -0.16
C VAL A 50 7.51 7.28 0.28
N GLY A 51 6.96 6.29 -0.42
CA GLY A 51 5.68 5.68 -0.07
C GLY A 51 5.68 5.08 1.34
N ARG A 52 6.77 4.41 1.73
CA ARG A 52 6.93 3.87 3.10
C ARG A 52 7.08 4.96 4.15
N SER A 53 7.78 6.05 3.83
CA SER A 53 7.91 7.21 4.72
C SER A 53 6.54 7.82 5.02
N ILE A 54 5.73 8.06 3.98
CA ILE A 54 4.36 8.57 4.09
C ILE A 54 3.48 7.60 4.89
N ALA A 55 3.51 6.30 4.57
CA ALA A 55 2.68 5.29 5.23
C ALA A 55 2.95 5.15 6.76
N ARG A 56 4.18 5.46 7.19
CA ARG A 56 4.64 5.40 8.58
C ARG A 56 4.50 6.73 9.33
N ASN A 57 4.06 7.80 8.66
CA ASN A 57 3.93 9.12 9.27
C ASN A 57 2.72 9.17 10.23
N ASN A 58 2.98 9.23 11.54
CA ASN A 58 1.93 9.29 12.55
C ASN A 58 1.04 10.53 12.44
N LEU A 59 1.60 11.67 12.03
CA LEU A 59 0.83 12.91 11.89
C LEU A 59 -0.20 12.79 10.76
N LEU A 60 0.19 12.18 9.63
CA LEU A 60 -0.70 11.89 8.52
C LEU A 60 -1.77 10.87 8.93
N LYS A 61 -1.39 9.77 9.58
CA LYS A 61 -2.34 8.75 10.06
C LYS A 61 -3.40 9.36 11.01
N CYS A 62 -3.00 10.25 11.91
CA CYS A 62 -3.92 10.97 12.77
C CYS A 62 -4.86 11.91 11.99
N ALA A 63 -4.34 12.62 10.98
CA ALA A 63 -5.16 13.50 10.14
C ALA A 63 -6.21 12.69 9.34
N LEU A 64 -5.81 11.57 8.74
CA LEU A 64 -6.71 10.66 8.03
C LEU A 64 -7.79 10.07 8.95
N HIS A 65 -7.41 9.67 10.16
CA HIS A 65 -8.35 9.17 11.16
C HIS A 65 -9.34 10.26 11.61
N GLY A 66 -8.86 11.50 11.78
CA GLY A 66 -9.67 12.67 12.13
C GLY A 66 -10.43 13.32 10.97
N GLU A 67 -10.38 12.72 9.77
CA GLU A 67 -11.01 13.25 8.55
C GLU A 67 -10.56 14.68 8.17
N ASP A 68 -9.31 15.02 8.53
CA ASP A 68 -8.67 16.30 8.23
C ASP A 68 -7.80 16.17 6.95
N PRO A 69 -8.15 16.85 5.84
CA PRO A 69 -7.39 16.77 4.58
C PRO A 69 -6.10 17.62 4.62
N ASN A 70 -5.22 17.30 5.57
CA ASN A 70 -4.00 18.03 5.86
C ASN A 70 -2.82 17.53 5.04
N TRP A 71 -2.76 17.97 3.78
CA TRP A 71 -1.73 17.59 2.80
C TRP A 71 -0.31 18.05 3.15
N GLY A 72 -0.14 18.95 4.14
CA GLY A 72 1.18 19.42 4.57
C GLY A 72 1.90 18.49 5.54
N ARG A 73 1.22 17.44 6.04
CA ARG A 73 1.77 16.42 6.95
C ARG A 73 2.41 15.27 6.20
#